data_AF-A0A7S3WAI4-F1
#
_entry.id   AF-A0A7S3WAI4-F1
#
_cell.length_a   1.000
_cell.length_b   1.000
_cell.length_c   1.000
_cell.angle_alpha   90.00
_cell.angle_beta   90.00
_cell.angle_gamma   90.00
#
_symmetry.space_group_name_H-M   'P 1'
#
loop_
_entity.id
_entity.type
_entity.pdbx_description
1 polymer ?
#
loop_
_entity_poly.entity_id
_entity_poly.type
_entity_poly.pdbx_seq_one_letter_code
_entity_poly.pdbx_strand_id
1 'polypeptide(L)'
;QRLVEGFERDDVEITREALEAFYQKHDPEKATPEGIDKIIAKNSNDWGTVARLLKKKYGEAPETKKRERKQPEKEKESPKSSGDSGSKEAGKPNLQVATLDELKQELERREEDAAMERVDEEERRLTNNPCSLYRNRTQGAIEKVVIIGGGPSGMTAAIYAARANLCPLVIAPALGGQLLAKGVDVENYPGMPRENGGKMIEIMKHQARSFFTEVWDDSVVAINSSTTPFEIMTNKSGLVRAHTIILATGADSRWLHAEGEYDLRGHGVSSCAACDGYLFKGKSCAVIGGGDTAMV
;
A
#
# COMPACT_ATOMS: atom_id res chain seq x y z
N GLN A 1 -39.21 -27.37 5.14
CA GLN A 1 -39.15 -26.81 6.51
C GLN A 1 -38.01 -25.83 6.55
N ARG A 2 -38.34 -24.57 6.91
CA ARG A 2 -37.48 -23.38 6.93
C ARG A 2 -36.25 -23.57 7.83
N LEU A 3 -35.11 -22.97 7.46
CA LEU A 3 -34.23 -22.21 8.36
C LEU A 3 -33.24 -21.36 7.53
N VAL A 4 -33.64 -20.09 7.40
CA VAL A 4 -32.87 -18.83 7.36
C VAL A 4 -31.88 -18.58 6.21
N GLU A 5 -32.43 -17.83 5.25
CA GLU A 5 -31.79 -17.01 4.22
C GLU A 5 -30.94 -15.87 4.81
N GLY A 6 -30.06 -15.34 3.97
CA GLY A 6 -29.00 -14.40 4.31
C GLY A 6 -29.42 -13.13 5.04
N PHE A 7 -28.54 -12.72 5.96
CA PHE A 7 -28.46 -11.33 6.42
C PHE A 7 -27.26 -10.69 5.71
N GLU A 8 -27.55 -9.77 4.80
CA GLU A 8 -26.62 -8.82 4.23
C GLU A 8 -25.98 -7.96 5.33
N ARG A 9 -24.76 -7.49 5.10
CA ARG A 9 -24.08 -6.52 5.96
C ARG A 9 -24.95 -5.25 6.08
N ASP A 10 -25.11 -4.75 7.31
CA ASP A 10 -25.43 -3.35 7.65
C ASP A 10 -26.88 -2.80 7.50
N ASP A 11 -27.90 -3.50 8.03
CA ASP A 11 -29.28 -2.95 8.19
C ASP A 11 -29.81 -3.05 9.64
N VAL A 12 -28.92 -2.82 10.62
CA VAL A 12 -29.22 -2.95 12.06
C VAL A 12 -29.13 -1.58 12.73
N GLU A 13 -30.01 -1.29 13.68
CA GLU A 13 -30.01 -0.08 14.51
C GLU A 13 -30.17 -0.47 15.99
N ILE A 14 -29.35 0.10 16.87
CA ILE A 14 -29.50 -0.04 18.32
C ILE A 14 -30.22 1.20 18.82
N THR A 15 -31.36 1.02 19.49
CA THR A 15 -32.10 2.17 20.05
C THR A 15 -31.40 2.71 21.28
N ARG A 16 -31.66 3.99 21.59
CA ARG A 16 -31.10 4.67 22.77
C ARG A 16 -31.38 3.87 24.05
N GLU A 17 -32.61 3.38 24.20
CA GLU A 17 -33.06 2.65 25.40
C GLU A 17 -32.34 1.30 25.53
N ALA A 18 -32.10 0.61 24.40
CA ALA A 18 -31.37 -0.66 24.38
C ALA A 18 -29.89 -0.46 24.77
N LEU A 19 -29.29 0.66 24.35
CA LEU A 19 -27.90 1.00 24.69
C LEU A 19 -27.77 1.45 26.15
N GLU A 20 -28.73 2.23 26.65
CA GLU A 20 -28.86 2.62 28.07
C GLU A 20 -28.95 1.40 28.98
N ALA A 21 -29.88 0.48 28.70
CA ALA A 21 -30.06 -0.74 29.48
C ALA A 21 -28.80 -1.64 29.46
N PHE A 22 -28.12 -1.72 28.31
CA PHE A 22 -26.89 -2.51 28.17
C PHE A 22 -25.74 -1.95 29.01
N TYR A 23 -25.48 -0.64 28.92
CA TYR A 23 -24.41 -0.03 29.71
C TYR A 23 -24.75 0.06 31.19
N GLN A 24 -26.02 0.21 31.58
CA GLN A 24 -26.41 0.16 32.98
C GLN A 24 -26.10 -1.21 33.62
N LYS A 25 -26.17 -2.29 32.84
CA LYS A 25 -25.85 -3.66 33.30
C LYS A 25 -24.35 -3.95 33.34
N HIS A 26 -23.57 -3.38 32.41
CA HIS A 26 -22.16 -3.79 32.18
C HIS A 26 -21.10 -2.72 32.47
N ASP A 27 -21.45 -1.43 32.44
CA ASP A 27 -20.52 -0.30 32.64
C ASP A 27 -21.30 1.00 33.01
N PRO A 28 -21.69 1.18 34.29
CA PRO A 28 -22.60 2.25 34.71
C PRO A 28 -22.01 3.67 34.58
N GLU A 29 -20.68 3.82 34.46
CA GLU A 29 -20.05 5.12 34.20
C GLU A 29 -20.38 5.66 32.80
N LYS A 30 -20.66 4.77 31.84
CA LYS A 30 -21.02 5.12 30.46
C LYS A 30 -22.52 5.17 30.23
N ALA A 31 -23.33 4.81 31.22
CA ALA A 31 -24.79 4.87 31.18
C ALA A 31 -25.35 6.30 31.39
N THR A 32 -24.52 7.34 31.19
CA THR A 32 -24.96 8.73 31.27
C THR A 32 -25.58 9.19 29.94
N PRO A 33 -26.64 10.03 29.96
CA PRO A 33 -27.31 10.50 28.75
C PRO A 33 -26.34 11.13 27.73
N GLU A 34 -25.38 11.93 28.20
CA GLU A 34 -24.36 12.57 27.36
C GLU A 34 -23.36 11.58 26.74
N GLY A 35 -23.01 10.51 27.47
CA GLY A 35 -22.14 9.45 26.97
C GLY A 35 -22.79 8.66 25.84
N ILE A 36 -24.09 8.42 25.96
CA ILE A 36 -24.88 7.64 25.00
C ILE A 36 -25.17 8.46 23.74
N ASP A 37 -25.50 9.74 23.90
CA ASP A 37 -25.70 10.65 22.76
C ASP A 37 -24.39 10.83 21.95
N LYS A 38 -23.22 10.84 22.62
CA LYS A 38 -21.91 10.81 21.93
C LYS A 38 -21.66 9.51 21.16
N ILE A 39 -22.05 8.35 21.72
CA ILE A 39 -21.89 7.06 21.05
C ILE A 39 -22.82 6.95 19.83
N ILE A 40 -24.05 7.43 19.94
CA ILE A 40 -25.02 7.48 18.84
C ILE A 40 -24.51 8.41 17.73
N ALA A 41 -24.06 9.62 18.07
CA ALA A 41 -23.54 10.58 17.09
C ALA A 41 -22.32 10.04 16.33
N LYS A 42 -21.41 9.36 17.03
CA LYS A 42 -20.17 8.81 16.44
C LYS A 42 -20.40 7.57 15.55
N ASN A 43 -21.45 6.79 15.80
CA ASN A 43 -21.67 5.49 15.17
C ASN A 43 -23.01 5.37 14.41
N SER A 44 -23.63 6.50 14.06
CA SER A 44 -24.97 6.59 13.45
C SER A 44 -25.17 5.79 12.15
N ASN A 45 -24.08 5.39 11.48
CA ASN A 45 -24.11 4.62 10.24
C ASN A 45 -23.50 3.21 10.32
N ASP A 46 -23.01 2.76 11.48
CA ASP A 46 -22.37 1.44 11.63
C ASP A 46 -22.68 0.76 12.98
N TRP A 47 -23.96 0.53 13.24
CA TRP A 47 -24.41 -0.20 14.43
C TRP A 47 -24.03 -1.70 14.41
N GLY A 48 -23.80 -2.27 13.21
CA GLY A 48 -23.38 -3.66 13.04
C GLY A 48 -22.00 -3.92 13.65
N THR A 49 -21.05 -3.01 13.43
CA THR A 49 -19.72 -3.10 14.05
C THR A 49 -19.76 -2.86 15.55
N VAL A 50 -20.57 -1.90 16.02
CA VAL A 50 -20.73 -1.60 17.46
C VAL A 50 -21.26 -2.81 18.23
N ALA A 51 -22.31 -3.47 17.73
CA ALA A 51 -22.88 -4.67 18.38
C ALA A 51 -21.84 -5.79 18.55
N ARG A 52 -20.99 -6.00 17.54
CA ARG A 52 -19.92 -7.02 17.58
C ARG A 52 -18.81 -6.66 18.55
N LEU A 53 -18.41 -5.39 18.62
CA LEU A 53 -17.40 -4.92 19.57
C LEU A 53 -17.89 -5.05 21.01
N LEU A 54 -19.16 -4.71 21.26
CA LEU A 54 -19.77 -4.88 22.59
C LEU A 54 -19.88 -6.34 22.98
N LYS A 55 -20.27 -7.22 22.05
CA LYS A 55 -20.26 -8.68 22.26
C LYS A 55 -18.87 -9.23 22.57
N LYS A 56 -17.84 -8.74 21.88
CA LYS A 56 -16.45 -9.16 22.13
C LYS A 56 -15.96 -8.69 23.49
N LYS A 57 -16.40 -7.50 23.95
CA LYS A 57 -15.93 -6.88 25.19
C LYS A 57 -16.68 -7.36 26.43
N TYR A 58 -17.99 -7.55 26.34
CA TYR A 58 -18.86 -7.87 27.48
C TYR A 58 -19.53 -9.24 27.37
N GLY A 59 -19.25 -10.02 26.31
CA GLY A 59 -19.79 -11.37 26.07
C GLY A 59 -21.19 -11.39 25.44
N GLU A 60 -21.97 -10.32 25.62
CA GLU A 60 -23.34 -10.17 25.13
C GLU A 60 -23.47 -8.93 24.21
N ALA A 61 -24.39 -8.98 23.25
CA ALA A 61 -24.71 -7.84 22.38
C ALA A 61 -25.99 -7.15 22.86
N PRO A 62 -26.11 -5.81 22.75
CA PRO A 62 -27.36 -5.10 23.01
C PRO A 62 -28.47 -5.53 22.02
N GLU A 63 -29.73 -5.33 22.42
CA GLU A 63 -30.88 -5.57 21.53
C GLU A 63 -30.84 -4.66 20.31
N THR A 64 -31.25 -5.20 19.16
CA THR A 64 -31.16 -4.52 17.86
C THR A 64 -32.49 -4.55 17.11
N LYS A 65 -32.79 -3.48 16.38
CA LYS A 65 -33.94 -3.36 15.47
C LYS A 65 -33.47 -3.27 14.02
N LYS A 66 -34.34 -3.64 13.08
CA LYS A 66 -34.07 -3.53 11.64
C LYS A 66 -34.31 -2.08 11.18
N ARG A 67 -33.34 -1.50 10.48
CA ARG A 67 -33.40 -0.09 10.03
C ARG A 67 -34.44 0.09 8.92
N GLU A 68 -35.43 0.97 9.10
CA GLU A 68 -36.44 1.28 8.07
C GLU A 68 -35.89 2.36 7.10
N ARG A 69 -35.74 2.04 5.81
CA ARG A 69 -35.31 3.01 4.77
C ARG A 69 -36.48 3.93 4.38
N LYS A 70 -36.41 5.23 4.72
CA LYS A 70 -37.28 6.26 4.10
C LYS A 70 -36.74 6.62 2.71
N GLN A 71 -37.62 6.67 1.70
CA GLN A 71 -37.27 7.09 0.33
C GLN A 71 -36.92 8.60 0.29
N PRO A 72 -35.95 9.04 -0.53
CA PRO A 72 -35.55 10.44 -0.59
C PRO A 72 -36.57 11.27 -1.39
N GLU A 73 -37.07 12.35 -0.79
CA GLU A 73 -37.85 13.38 -1.48
C GLU A 73 -36.94 14.23 -2.40
N LYS A 74 -37.47 14.57 -3.58
CA LYS A 74 -36.82 15.42 -4.59
C LYS A 74 -36.74 16.86 -4.10
N GLU A 75 -35.54 17.38 -3.88
CA GLU A 75 -35.31 18.81 -3.70
C GLU A 75 -35.46 19.56 -5.04
N LYS A 76 -36.32 20.59 -5.02
CA LYS A 76 -36.54 21.54 -6.11
C LYS A 76 -35.44 22.60 -6.11
N GLU A 77 -34.96 22.95 -7.30
CA GLU A 77 -34.08 24.10 -7.54
C GLU A 77 -34.77 25.45 -7.23
N SER A 78 -34.03 26.37 -6.61
CA SER A 78 -33.82 27.80 -6.97
C SER A 78 -33.36 28.64 -5.76
N PRO A 79 -32.81 29.86 -5.91
CA PRO A 79 -31.94 30.39 -6.96
C PRO A 79 -30.60 30.95 -6.40
N LYS A 80 -29.63 31.21 -7.29
CA LYS A 80 -28.35 31.86 -7.01
C LYS A 80 -28.55 33.23 -6.33
N SER A 81 -27.92 33.43 -5.16
CA SER A 81 -27.57 34.75 -4.65
C SER A 81 -26.08 34.81 -4.32
N SER A 82 -25.39 35.72 -4.98
CA SER A 82 -24.06 36.23 -4.65
C SER A 82 -23.96 36.62 -3.18
N GLY A 83 -22.96 36.09 -2.47
CA GLY A 83 -22.66 36.45 -1.09
C GLY A 83 -21.35 35.83 -0.66
N ASP A 84 -20.30 36.63 -0.72
CA ASP A 84 -19.02 36.43 -0.06
C ASP A 84 -19.22 35.97 1.39
N SER A 85 -18.70 34.79 1.75
CA SER A 85 -18.49 34.41 3.15
C SER A 85 -17.43 33.32 3.23
N GLY A 86 -16.27 33.71 3.74
CA GLY A 86 -15.18 32.82 4.08
C GLY A 86 -15.61 31.78 5.11
N SER A 87 -15.52 30.51 4.74
CA SER A 87 -15.52 29.40 5.68
C SER A 87 -14.17 29.38 6.40
N LYS A 88 -14.15 29.85 7.65
CA LYS A 88 -13.04 29.63 8.58
C LYS A 88 -12.89 28.12 8.81
N GLU A 89 -11.85 27.52 8.24
CA GLU A 89 -11.33 26.24 8.74
C GLU A 89 -10.82 26.48 10.18
N ALA A 90 -11.59 26.01 11.16
CA ALA A 90 -11.21 26.12 12.57
C ALA A 90 -9.96 25.26 12.82
N GLY A 91 -8.84 25.91 13.15
CA GLY A 91 -7.66 25.26 13.73
C GLY A 91 -6.35 25.37 12.93
N LYS A 92 -6.34 25.92 11.70
CA LYS A 92 -5.07 26.12 10.97
C LYS A 92 -4.43 27.46 11.36
N PRO A 93 -3.18 27.48 11.87
CA PRO A 93 -2.49 28.73 12.16
C PRO A 93 -2.32 29.54 10.87
N ASN A 94 -2.53 30.86 10.96
CA ASN A 94 -2.33 31.75 9.83
C ASN A 94 -0.82 31.78 9.48
N LEU A 95 -0.44 31.19 8.34
CA LEU A 95 0.94 31.04 7.88
C LEU A 95 1.73 32.36 7.82
N GLN A 96 1.05 33.51 7.76
CA GLN A 96 1.69 34.82 7.71
C GLN A 96 1.98 35.43 9.09
N VAL A 97 1.41 34.87 10.17
CA VAL A 97 1.48 35.41 11.54
C VAL A 97 1.97 34.36 12.55
N ALA A 98 2.08 33.10 12.15
CA ALA A 98 2.51 32.00 13.01
C ALA A 98 3.99 32.08 13.38
N THR A 99 4.29 31.75 14.63
CA THR A 99 5.66 31.62 15.13
C THR A 99 6.33 30.36 14.57
N LEU A 100 7.67 30.32 14.59
CA LEU A 100 8.43 29.17 14.07
C LEU A 100 8.06 27.86 14.78
N ASP A 101 7.75 27.92 16.07
CA ASP A 101 7.40 26.75 16.88
C ASP A 101 5.97 26.25 16.58
N GLU A 102 5.02 27.16 16.34
CA GLU A 102 3.67 26.80 15.90
C GLU A 102 3.69 26.14 14.50
N LEU A 103 4.55 26.63 13.60
CA LEU A 103 4.72 26.02 12.27
C LEU A 103 5.35 24.63 12.35
N LYS A 104 6.33 24.41 13.24
CA LYS A 104 6.94 23.09 13.46
C LYS A 104 5.94 22.10 14.04
N GLN A 105 5.16 22.50 15.03
CA GLN A 105 4.12 21.65 15.62
C GLN A 105 3.04 21.27 14.61
N GLU A 106 2.62 22.20 13.74
CA GLU A 106 1.67 21.86 12.68
C GLU A 106 2.27 20.94 11.61
N LEU A 107 3.57 21.05 11.30
CA LEU A 107 4.26 20.09 10.42
C LEU A 107 4.32 18.70 11.04
N GLU A 108 4.71 18.59 12.32
CA GLU A 108 4.76 17.32 13.05
C GLU A 108 3.38 16.67 13.13
N ARG A 109 2.33 17.45 13.46
CA ARG A 109 0.95 16.99 13.46
C ARG A 109 0.50 16.47 12.09
N ARG A 110 0.89 17.14 11.01
CA ARG A 110 0.59 16.69 9.64
C ARG A 110 1.35 15.45 9.24
N GLU A 111 2.59 15.29 9.69
CA GLU A 111 3.37 14.08 9.47
C GLU A 111 2.76 12.89 10.20
N GLU A 112 2.29 13.09 11.44
CA GLU A 112 1.55 12.11 12.24
C GLU A 112 0.19 11.75 11.62
N ASP A 113 -0.62 12.75 11.25
CA ASP A 113 -1.91 12.55 10.56
C ASP A 113 -1.70 11.77 9.25
N ALA A 114 -0.72 12.15 8.44
CA ALA A 114 -0.36 11.43 7.21
C ALA A 114 0.19 10.03 7.49
N ALA A 115 0.91 9.81 8.59
CA ALA A 115 1.36 8.48 9.01
C ALA A 115 0.17 7.60 9.42
N MET A 116 -0.77 8.13 10.19
CA MET A 116 -1.98 7.43 10.62
C MET A 116 -2.88 7.07 9.43
N GLU A 117 -3.09 8.00 8.49
CA GLU A 117 -3.83 7.72 7.25
C GLU A 117 -3.19 6.61 6.41
N ARG A 118 -1.85 6.59 6.32
CA ARG A 118 -1.12 5.51 5.62
C ARG A 118 -1.32 4.15 6.28
N VAL A 119 -1.31 4.09 7.61
CA VAL A 119 -1.55 2.86 8.38
C VAL A 119 -3.00 2.37 8.19
N ASP A 120 -3.98 3.26 8.30
CA ASP A 120 -5.40 2.95 8.08
C ASP A 120 -5.68 2.43 6.66
N GLU A 121 -5.03 3.02 5.64
CA GLU A 121 -5.16 2.57 4.26
C GLU A 121 -4.54 1.17 4.05
N GLU A 122 -3.39 0.92 4.66
CA GLU A 122 -2.71 -0.38 4.60
C GLU A 122 -3.52 -1.48 5.32
N GLU A 123 -4.10 -1.18 6.48
CA GLU A 123 -4.97 -2.11 7.22
C GLU A 123 -6.28 -2.41 6.46
N ARG A 124 -6.90 -1.38 5.85
CA ARG A 124 -8.07 -1.58 4.95
C ARG A 124 -7.72 -2.42 3.71
N ARG A 125 -6.51 -2.25 3.15
CA ARG A 125 -6.06 -3.08 2.02
C ARG A 125 -5.89 -4.53 2.44
N LEU A 126 -5.26 -4.81 3.58
CA LEU A 126 -5.05 -6.17 4.09
C LEU A 126 -6.38 -6.89 4.38
N THR A 127 -7.34 -6.18 4.96
CA THR A 127 -8.66 -6.73 5.32
C THR A 127 -9.57 -6.97 4.11
N ASN A 128 -9.43 -6.19 3.04
CA ASN A 128 -10.19 -6.36 1.78
C ASN A 128 -9.39 -7.05 0.66
N ASN A 129 -8.19 -7.56 0.92
CA ASN A 129 -7.39 -8.21 -0.09
C ASN A 129 -8.01 -9.58 -0.47
N PRO A 130 -8.53 -9.77 -1.70
CA PRO A 130 -9.09 -11.06 -2.12
C PRO A 130 -8.05 -12.19 -2.11
N CYS A 131 -6.76 -11.86 -2.17
CA CYS A 131 -5.64 -12.78 -2.14
C CYS A 131 -5.28 -13.25 -0.72
N SER A 132 -5.62 -12.49 0.33
CA SER A 132 -5.30 -12.87 1.72
C SER A 132 -6.10 -14.12 2.15
N LEU A 133 -7.31 -14.30 1.62
CA LEU A 133 -8.14 -15.48 1.85
C LEU A 133 -7.54 -16.76 1.26
N TYR A 134 -6.77 -16.66 0.18
CA TYR A 134 -6.08 -17.80 -0.43
C TYR A 134 -4.89 -18.26 0.43
N ARG A 135 -4.18 -17.33 1.07
CA ARG A 135 -2.96 -17.64 1.85
C ARG A 135 -3.20 -18.01 3.31
N ASN A 136 -4.29 -17.53 3.92
CA ASN A 136 -4.65 -17.88 5.30
C ASN A 136 -5.04 -19.36 5.51
N ARG A 137 -5.08 -20.17 4.43
CA ARG A 137 -5.24 -21.62 4.52
C ARG A 137 -3.86 -22.28 4.59
N THR A 138 -3.32 -22.39 5.80
CA THR A 138 -2.25 -23.31 6.26
C THR A 138 -0.81 -23.09 5.73
N GLN A 139 0.17 -23.32 6.63
CA GLN A 139 1.57 -23.59 6.26
C GLN A 139 1.60 -24.68 5.18
N GLY A 140 1.94 -24.30 3.95
CA GLY A 140 1.85 -25.17 2.77
C GLY A 140 0.97 -24.64 1.63
N ALA A 141 0.40 -23.44 1.74
CA ALA A 141 -0.29 -22.78 0.63
C ALA A 141 0.62 -22.71 -0.61
N ILE A 142 0.08 -23.14 -1.76
CA ILE A 142 0.79 -23.13 -3.04
C ILE A 142 0.42 -21.83 -3.77
N GLU A 143 1.44 -21.04 -4.11
CA GLU A 143 1.28 -19.81 -4.86
C GLU A 143 0.97 -20.11 -6.33
N LYS A 144 0.08 -19.33 -6.94
CA LYS A 144 -0.19 -19.46 -8.38
C LYS A 144 1.01 -19.00 -9.19
N VAL A 145 1.58 -17.85 -8.81
CA VAL A 145 2.73 -17.22 -9.46
C VAL A 145 3.65 -16.62 -8.42
N VAL A 146 4.93 -17.02 -8.45
CA VAL A 146 6.01 -16.37 -7.71
C VAL A 146 6.92 -15.65 -8.70
N ILE A 147 7.25 -14.40 -8.39
CA ILE A 147 8.14 -13.54 -9.17
C ILE A 147 9.40 -13.31 -8.36
N ILE A 148 10.56 -13.64 -8.93
CA ILE A 148 11.85 -13.55 -8.24
C ILE A 148 12.58 -12.33 -8.80
N GLY A 149 12.64 -11.26 -8.01
CA GLY A 149 13.29 -10.00 -8.37
C GLY A 149 12.35 -8.80 -8.31
N GLY A 150 12.84 -7.70 -7.71
CA GLY A 150 12.06 -6.51 -7.39
C GLY A 150 12.30 -5.31 -8.31
N GLY A 151 12.98 -5.52 -9.44
CA GLY A 151 13.25 -4.48 -10.43
C GLY A 151 12.08 -4.19 -11.36
N PRO A 152 12.28 -3.38 -12.42
CA PRO A 152 11.21 -2.99 -13.34
C PRO A 152 10.52 -4.17 -14.02
N SER A 153 11.29 -5.20 -14.41
CA SER A 153 10.73 -6.43 -15.00
C SER A 153 9.83 -7.18 -14.01
N GLY A 154 10.24 -7.32 -12.75
CA GLY A 154 9.47 -8.02 -11.73
C GLY A 154 8.19 -7.28 -11.35
N MET A 155 8.28 -5.97 -11.16
CA MET A 155 7.11 -5.13 -10.87
C MET A 155 6.12 -5.12 -12.03
N THR A 156 6.60 -5.07 -13.28
CA THR A 156 5.75 -5.17 -14.46
C THR A 156 5.02 -6.51 -14.51
N ALA A 157 5.75 -7.62 -14.32
CA ALA A 157 5.15 -8.94 -14.27
C ALA A 157 4.10 -9.05 -13.16
N ALA A 158 4.37 -8.45 -11.99
CA ALA A 158 3.45 -8.45 -10.86
C ALA A 158 2.15 -7.70 -11.18
N ILE A 159 2.24 -6.50 -11.77
CA ILE A 159 1.07 -5.72 -12.18
C ILE A 159 0.18 -6.53 -13.14
N TYR A 160 0.77 -7.19 -14.14
CA TYR A 160 0.00 -8.00 -15.10
C TYR A 160 -0.59 -9.26 -14.46
N ALA A 161 0.18 -9.99 -13.66
CA ALA A 161 -0.31 -11.19 -12.96
C ALA A 161 -1.42 -10.86 -11.96
N ALA A 162 -1.30 -9.74 -11.25
CA ALA A 162 -2.30 -9.25 -10.32
C ALA A 162 -3.61 -8.86 -11.03
N ARG A 163 -3.52 -8.18 -12.17
CA ARG A 163 -4.68 -7.85 -13.02
C ARG A 163 -5.36 -9.09 -13.61
N ALA A 164 -4.62 -10.19 -13.77
CA ALA A 164 -5.17 -11.50 -14.14
C ALA A 164 -5.74 -12.29 -12.94
N ASN A 165 -5.85 -11.67 -11.76
CA ASN A 165 -6.36 -12.28 -10.53
C ASN A 165 -5.56 -13.52 -10.06
N LEU A 166 -4.24 -13.51 -10.32
CA LEU A 166 -3.33 -14.59 -9.93
C LEU A 166 -2.68 -14.39 -8.56
N CYS A 167 -2.95 -13.28 -7.88
CA CYS A 167 -2.43 -13.01 -6.54
C CYS A 167 -0.90 -13.19 -6.45
N PRO A 168 -0.11 -12.49 -7.28
CA PRO A 168 1.33 -12.75 -7.36
C PRO A 168 2.05 -12.47 -6.04
N LEU A 169 3.04 -13.31 -5.75
CA LEU A 169 4.03 -13.09 -4.70
C LEU A 169 5.35 -12.67 -5.35
N VAL A 170 5.85 -11.49 -5.01
CA VAL A 170 7.20 -11.06 -5.38
C VAL A 170 8.15 -11.34 -4.23
N ILE A 171 9.23 -12.05 -4.50
CA ILE A 171 10.33 -12.29 -3.55
C ILE A 171 11.55 -11.53 -4.06
N ALA A 172 11.95 -10.51 -3.32
CA ALA A 172 13.09 -9.68 -3.70
C ALA A 172 13.74 -9.03 -2.47
N PRO A 173 15.07 -8.83 -2.48
CA PRO A 173 15.69 -7.93 -1.52
C PRO A 173 15.04 -6.55 -1.56
N ALA A 174 15.11 -5.79 -0.47
CA ALA A 174 14.64 -4.41 -0.38
C ALA A 174 15.11 -3.53 -1.56
N LEU A 175 16.29 -3.83 -2.08
CA LEU A 175 16.84 -3.25 -3.30
C LEU A 175 16.05 -3.74 -4.53
N GLY A 176 15.14 -2.91 -5.05
CA GLY A 176 14.42 -3.10 -6.32
C GLY A 176 15.27 -2.94 -7.59
N GLY A 177 16.39 -3.67 -7.67
CA GLY A 177 17.21 -3.84 -8.87
C GLY A 177 18.20 -2.71 -9.16
N GLN A 178 18.80 -2.76 -10.34
CA GLN A 178 19.94 -1.91 -10.73
C GLN A 178 19.64 -0.40 -10.71
N LEU A 179 18.38 0.00 -10.89
CA LEU A 179 17.99 1.42 -10.89
C LEU A 179 18.30 2.13 -9.57
N LEU A 180 18.23 1.42 -8.44
CA LEU A 180 18.59 2.00 -7.14
C LEU A 180 20.09 2.27 -7.00
N ALA A 181 20.93 1.45 -7.65
CA ALA A 181 22.38 1.51 -7.53
C ALA A 181 23.03 2.55 -8.46
N LYS A 182 22.27 3.13 -9.40
CA LYS A 182 22.83 4.05 -10.40
C LYS A 182 23.07 5.46 -9.88
N GLY A 183 22.29 5.93 -8.90
CA GLY A 183 22.46 7.27 -8.31
C GLY A 183 22.26 8.45 -9.28
N VAL A 184 21.70 8.20 -10.47
CA VAL A 184 21.43 9.21 -11.51
C VAL A 184 19.96 9.28 -11.86
N ASP A 185 19.55 10.40 -12.45
CA ASP A 185 18.23 10.59 -13.02
C ASP A 185 18.07 9.73 -14.28
N VAL A 186 16.88 9.15 -14.46
CA VAL A 186 16.51 8.36 -15.64
C VAL A 186 15.67 9.23 -16.55
N GLU A 187 16.19 9.53 -17.75
CA GLU A 187 15.53 10.39 -18.74
C GLU A 187 14.89 9.62 -19.90
N ASN A 188 15.14 8.31 -19.99
CA ASN A 188 14.79 7.48 -21.15
C ASN A 188 13.62 6.51 -20.90
N TYR A 189 12.88 6.65 -19.79
CA TYR A 189 11.71 5.84 -19.52
C TYR A 189 10.42 6.55 -19.98
N PRO A 190 9.66 5.99 -20.94
CA PRO A 190 8.49 6.65 -21.48
C PRO A 190 7.39 6.81 -20.43
N GLY A 191 6.78 7.99 -20.38
CA GLY A 191 5.71 8.31 -19.42
C GLY A 191 6.17 8.69 -18.01
N MET A 192 7.48 8.65 -17.72
CA MET A 192 8.06 9.22 -16.51
C MET A 192 9.17 10.21 -16.91
N PRO A 193 8.87 11.52 -16.98
CA PRO A 193 9.88 12.51 -17.32
C PRO A 193 10.89 12.61 -16.18
N ARG A 194 12.18 12.41 -16.51
CA ARG A 194 13.35 12.63 -15.66
C ARG A 194 13.10 12.37 -14.18
N GLU A 195 13.28 11.11 -13.76
CA GLU A 195 13.11 10.74 -12.36
C GLU A 195 14.25 9.92 -11.78
N ASN A 196 14.42 10.02 -10.46
CA ASN A 196 15.40 9.23 -9.75
C ASN A 196 15.04 7.73 -9.82
N GLY A 197 16.02 6.87 -10.12
CA GLY A 197 15.80 5.44 -10.27
C GLY A 197 15.13 4.77 -9.05
N GLY A 198 15.43 5.20 -7.84
CA GLY A 198 14.77 4.70 -6.63
C GLY A 198 13.31 5.11 -6.53
N LYS A 199 13.00 6.37 -6.88
CA LYS A 199 11.63 6.87 -6.91
C LYS A 199 10.78 6.12 -7.94
N MET A 200 11.34 5.83 -9.12
CA MET A 200 10.66 5.03 -10.15
C MET A 200 10.27 3.64 -9.63
N ILE A 201 11.18 2.96 -8.93
CA ILE A 201 10.89 1.63 -8.34
C ILE A 201 9.79 1.72 -7.29
N GLU A 202 9.80 2.74 -6.44
CA GLU A 202 8.73 2.93 -5.44
C GLU A 202 7.37 3.19 -6.10
N ILE A 203 7.32 3.96 -7.19
CA ILE A 203 6.09 4.14 -8.00
C ILE A 203 5.61 2.79 -8.54
N MET A 204 6.50 1.99 -9.12
CA MET A 204 6.16 0.66 -9.65
C MET A 204 5.68 -0.30 -8.56
N LYS A 205 6.34 -0.33 -7.40
CA LYS A 205 5.93 -1.12 -6.23
C LYS A 205 4.56 -0.69 -5.72
N HIS A 206 4.30 0.62 -5.63
CA HIS A 206 3.02 1.15 -5.21
C HIS A 206 1.90 0.70 -6.16
N GLN A 207 2.14 0.77 -7.48
CA GLN A 207 1.20 0.29 -8.49
C GLN A 207 0.97 -1.23 -8.41
N ALA A 208 2.01 -2.03 -8.19
CA ALA A 208 1.85 -3.47 -8.02
C ALA A 208 1.00 -3.80 -6.78
N ARG A 209 1.28 -3.12 -5.66
CA ARG A 209 0.54 -3.27 -4.39
C ARG A 209 -0.90 -2.80 -4.46
N SER A 210 -1.21 -1.79 -5.29
CA SER A 210 -2.61 -1.37 -5.50
C SER A 210 -3.47 -2.45 -6.16
N PHE A 211 -2.84 -3.41 -6.85
CA PHE A 211 -3.50 -4.62 -7.36
C PHE A 211 -3.30 -5.83 -6.43
N PHE A 212 -3.05 -5.60 -5.14
CA PHE A 212 -2.94 -6.64 -4.11
C PHE A 212 -1.74 -7.61 -4.28
N THR A 213 -0.72 -7.21 -5.02
CA THR A 213 0.57 -7.92 -5.06
C THR A 213 1.20 -7.89 -3.67
N GLU A 214 1.68 -9.04 -3.19
CA GLU A 214 2.56 -9.09 -2.03
C GLU A 214 4.03 -9.04 -2.44
N VAL A 215 4.84 -8.35 -1.65
CA VAL A 215 6.28 -8.23 -1.85
C VAL A 215 6.97 -8.60 -0.56
N TRP A 216 7.70 -9.71 -0.56
CA TRP A 216 8.51 -10.15 0.56
C TRP A 216 9.95 -9.65 0.41
N ASP A 217 10.45 -8.99 1.46
CA ASP A 217 11.86 -8.60 1.58
C ASP A 217 12.72 -9.82 1.96
N ASP A 218 12.98 -10.65 0.95
CA ASP A 218 13.72 -11.90 1.07
C ASP A 218 14.46 -12.23 -0.24
N SER A 219 15.40 -13.16 -0.16
CA SER A 219 16.20 -13.62 -1.28
C SER A 219 15.93 -15.09 -1.55
N VAL A 220 15.82 -15.47 -2.82
CA VAL A 220 15.76 -16.87 -3.23
C VAL A 220 17.18 -17.43 -3.33
N VAL A 221 17.41 -18.57 -2.69
CA VAL A 221 18.71 -19.25 -2.63
C VAL A 221 18.77 -20.43 -3.61
N ALA A 222 17.65 -21.14 -3.79
CA ALA A 222 17.57 -22.28 -4.69
C ALA A 222 16.16 -22.48 -5.23
N ILE A 223 16.06 -23.09 -6.41
CA ILE A 223 14.81 -23.50 -7.03
C ILE A 223 14.95 -24.96 -7.44
N ASN A 224 14.04 -25.81 -6.97
CA ASN A 224 13.90 -27.17 -7.45
C ASN A 224 12.78 -27.21 -8.52
N SER A 225 13.19 -27.30 -9.78
CA SER A 225 12.31 -27.38 -10.94
C SER A 225 11.90 -28.80 -11.31
N SER A 226 12.41 -29.82 -10.60
CA SER A 226 12.08 -31.22 -10.86
C SER A 226 10.78 -31.67 -10.18
N THR A 227 10.23 -30.85 -9.29
CA THR A 227 8.97 -31.10 -8.58
C THR A 227 7.84 -30.23 -9.15
N THR A 228 6.59 -30.66 -8.92
CA THR A 228 5.41 -29.88 -9.27
C THR A 228 4.40 -29.95 -8.12
N PRO A 229 4.03 -28.81 -7.48
CA PRO A 229 4.49 -27.45 -7.73
C PRO A 229 6.00 -27.27 -7.50
N PHE A 230 6.58 -26.27 -8.14
CA PHE A 230 7.99 -25.93 -7.99
C PHE A 230 8.30 -25.53 -6.55
N GLU A 231 9.48 -25.89 -6.08
CA GLU A 231 9.95 -25.59 -4.74
C GLU A 231 11.01 -24.49 -4.76
N ILE A 232 10.79 -23.44 -3.99
CA ILE A 232 11.62 -22.23 -3.95
C ILE A 232 12.13 -22.08 -2.51
N MET A 233 13.44 -22.22 -2.33
CA MET A 233 14.09 -22.01 -1.04
C MET A 233 14.43 -20.54 -0.89
N THR A 234 13.87 -19.90 0.13
CA THR A 234 14.18 -18.51 0.49
C THR A 234 15.18 -18.48 1.65
N ASN A 235 15.82 -17.33 1.85
CA ASN A 235 16.82 -17.16 2.89
C ASN A 235 16.20 -17.00 4.28
N LYS A 236 15.10 -16.24 4.40
CA LYS A 236 14.44 -15.96 5.69
C LYS A 236 13.14 -16.75 5.89
N SER A 237 12.33 -16.86 4.84
CA SER A 237 10.94 -17.35 4.92
C SER A 237 10.79 -18.86 4.74
N GLY A 238 11.90 -19.57 4.51
CA GLY A 238 11.93 -21.02 4.29
C GLY A 238 11.44 -21.44 2.90
N LEU A 239 10.73 -22.56 2.84
CA LEU A 239 10.28 -23.18 1.59
C LEU A 239 8.95 -22.60 1.10
N VAL A 240 8.94 -22.07 -0.12
CA VAL A 240 7.75 -21.61 -0.84
C VAL A 240 7.45 -22.58 -1.99
N ARG A 241 6.16 -22.85 -2.25
CA ARG A 241 5.72 -23.68 -3.38
C ARG A 241 4.93 -22.85 -4.38
N ALA A 242 5.18 -23.04 -5.67
CA ALA A 242 4.50 -22.28 -6.72
C ALA A 242 4.18 -23.12 -7.97
N HIS A 243 3.03 -22.86 -8.60
CA HIS A 243 2.70 -23.45 -9.89
C HIS A 243 3.50 -22.82 -11.04
N THR A 244 3.83 -21.54 -10.94
CA THR A 244 4.57 -20.78 -11.94
C THR A 244 5.63 -19.92 -11.28
N ILE A 245 6.81 -19.84 -11.90
CA ILE A 245 7.90 -18.96 -11.48
C ILE A 245 8.24 -18.03 -12.63
N ILE A 246 8.37 -16.73 -12.33
CA ILE A 246 8.91 -15.72 -13.25
C ILE A 246 10.25 -15.25 -12.71
N LEU A 247 11.32 -15.46 -13.47
CA LEU A 247 12.66 -14.99 -13.12
C LEU A 247 12.86 -13.57 -13.65
N ALA A 248 13.05 -12.63 -12.72
CA ALA A 248 13.28 -11.22 -12.99
C ALA A 248 14.47 -10.69 -12.17
N THR A 249 15.49 -11.53 -11.98
CA THR A 249 16.64 -11.30 -11.09
C THR A 249 17.59 -10.20 -11.59
N GLY A 250 17.53 -9.86 -12.87
CA GLY A 250 18.41 -8.87 -13.47
C GLY A 250 19.87 -9.34 -13.57
N ALA A 251 20.75 -8.40 -13.86
CA ALA A 251 22.20 -8.60 -13.90
C ALA A 251 22.91 -7.29 -13.48
N ASP A 252 24.01 -7.43 -12.74
CA ASP A 252 24.82 -6.29 -12.32
C ASP A 252 25.91 -5.98 -13.35
N SER A 253 26.25 -4.69 -13.47
CA SER A 253 27.41 -4.25 -14.24
C SER A 253 28.69 -4.77 -13.60
N ARG A 254 29.62 -5.26 -14.41
CA ARG A 254 30.98 -5.55 -13.97
C ARG A 254 31.77 -4.24 -13.91
N TRP A 255 32.40 -4.01 -12.77
CA TRP A 255 33.17 -2.80 -12.50
C TRP A 255 34.67 -3.13 -12.47
N LEU A 256 35.51 -2.13 -12.74
CA LEU A 256 36.97 -2.30 -12.79
C LEU A 256 37.58 -2.43 -11.38
N HIS A 257 36.87 -1.94 -10.36
CA HIS A 257 37.36 -1.82 -8.98
C HIS A 257 38.60 -0.94 -8.87
N ALA A 258 38.72 0.06 -9.75
CA ALA A 258 39.80 1.04 -9.71
C ALA A 258 39.57 2.05 -8.57
N GLU A 259 40.67 2.65 -8.09
CA GLU A 259 40.62 3.71 -7.09
C GLU A 259 39.80 4.91 -7.61
N GLY A 260 38.88 5.42 -6.79
CA GLY A 260 37.95 6.50 -7.16
C GLY A 260 36.79 6.09 -8.08
N GLU A 261 36.72 4.84 -8.58
CA GLU A 261 35.65 4.40 -9.48
C GLU A 261 34.27 4.51 -8.81
N TYR A 262 34.16 4.11 -7.54
CA TYR A 262 32.91 4.15 -6.78
C TYR A 262 32.42 5.59 -6.54
N ASP A 263 33.32 6.47 -6.12
CA ASP A 263 33.00 7.87 -5.79
C ASP A 263 32.59 8.68 -7.01
N LEU A 264 33.11 8.32 -8.19
CA LEU A 264 32.82 8.99 -9.46
C LEU A 264 31.60 8.41 -10.20
N ARG A 265 30.93 7.38 -9.67
CA ARG A 265 29.70 6.83 -10.28
C ARG A 265 28.63 7.91 -10.35
N GLY A 266 28.05 8.09 -11.53
CA GLY A 266 27.08 9.16 -11.81
C GLY A 266 27.68 10.57 -11.94
N HIS A 267 28.99 10.73 -11.68
CA HIS A 267 29.72 12.01 -11.74
C HIS A 267 30.83 12.00 -12.82
N GLY A 268 30.75 11.10 -13.79
CA GLY A 268 31.75 10.92 -14.84
C GLY A 268 32.02 9.46 -15.17
N VAL A 269 31.77 8.55 -14.21
CA VAL A 269 31.84 7.10 -14.43
C VAL A 269 30.43 6.55 -14.62
N SER A 270 30.22 5.88 -15.76
CA SER A 270 28.97 5.20 -16.10
C SER A 270 29.26 3.80 -16.64
N SER A 271 28.31 2.88 -16.44
CA SER A 271 28.32 1.54 -17.04
C SER A 271 27.33 1.38 -18.19
N CYS A 272 26.65 2.46 -18.63
CA CYS A 272 25.62 2.39 -19.67
C CYS A 272 25.74 3.58 -20.63
N ALA A 273 26.37 3.37 -21.79
CA ALA A 273 26.53 4.40 -22.82
C ALA A 273 25.19 4.91 -23.36
N ALA A 274 24.22 4.01 -23.59
CA ALA A 274 22.88 4.37 -24.07
C ALA A 274 22.06 5.21 -23.06
N CYS A 275 22.40 5.12 -21.77
CA CYS A 275 21.74 5.88 -20.71
C CYS A 275 22.31 7.30 -20.63
N ASP A 276 23.64 7.40 -20.53
CA ASP A 276 24.29 8.64 -20.08
C ASP A 276 25.09 9.33 -21.20
N GLY A 277 25.31 8.67 -22.34
CA GLY A 277 26.14 9.18 -23.43
C GLY A 277 25.69 10.54 -23.97
N TYR A 278 24.38 10.81 -23.95
CA TYR A 278 23.82 12.11 -24.32
C TYR A 278 24.36 13.27 -23.46
N LEU A 279 24.63 13.02 -22.17
CA LEU A 279 25.10 14.02 -21.21
C LEU A 279 26.53 14.51 -21.51
N PHE A 280 27.31 13.71 -22.24
CA PHE A 280 28.72 14.00 -22.56
C PHE A 280 28.94 14.55 -23.97
N LYS A 281 27.89 15.11 -24.59
CA LYS A 281 28.00 15.71 -25.93
C LYS A 281 29.12 16.76 -26.00
N GLY A 282 30.07 16.56 -26.90
CA GLY A 282 31.21 17.46 -27.09
C GLY A 282 32.29 17.38 -26.00
N LYS A 283 32.24 16.36 -25.14
CA LYS A 283 33.27 16.05 -24.15
C LYS A 283 34.12 14.86 -24.60
N SER A 284 35.34 14.80 -24.11
CA SER A 284 36.20 13.63 -24.29
C SER A 284 35.77 12.52 -23.35
N CYS A 285 35.57 11.31 -23.88
CA CYS A 285 35.18 10.13 -23.11
C CYS A 285 36.15 8.97 -23.40
N ALA A 286 36.26 8.05 -22.46
CA ALA A 286 36.94 6.78 -22.62
C ALA A 286 35.95 5.63 -22.40
N VAL A 287 36.08 4.57 -23.19
CA VAL A 287 35.31 3.34 -23.03
C VAL A 287 36.27 2.24 -22.59
N ILE A 288 35.92 1.53 -21.52
CA ILE A 288 36.74 0.45 -20.96
C ILE A 288 36.08 -0.89 -21.29
N GLY A 289 36.72 -1.66 -22.15
CA GLY A 289 36.26 -2.97 -22.59
C GLY A 289 36.69 -3.26 -24.03
N GLY A 290 36.64 -4.54 -24.43
CA GLY A 290 37.01 -4.98 -25.78
C GLY A 290 36.06 -6.00 -26.39
N GLY A 291 34.89 -6.20 -25.78
CA GLY A 291 33.82 -7.05 -26.32
C GLY A 291 32.73 -6.21 -26.99
N ASP A 292 31.72 -6.88 -27.54
CA ASP A 292 30.63 -6.23 -28.29
C ASP A 292 29.93 -5.12 -27.49
N THR A 293 29.71 -5.31 -26.18
CA THR A 293 29.10 -4.29 -25.30
C THR A 293 29.88 -2.97 -25.27
N ALA A 294 31.19 -2.99 -25.49
CA ALA A 294 32.02 -1.77 -25.53
C ALA A 294 32.05 -1.13 -26.93
N MET A 295 31.74 -1.90 -27.97
CA MET A 295 31.81 -1.46 -29.37
C MET A 295 30.47 -0.91 -29.90
N VAL A 296 29.38 -1.19 -29.18
CA VAL A 296 27.99 -0.74 -29.46
C VAL A 296 27.68 0.53 -28.69
#